data_AF-A0A431MAF3-F1
#
_entry.id   AF-A0A431MAF3-F1
#
_cell.length_a   1.000
_cell.length_b   1.000
_cell.length_c   1.000
_cell.angle_alpha   90.00
_cell.angle_beta   90.00
_cell.angle_gamma   90.00
#
_symmetry.space_group_name_H-M   'P 1'
#
loop_
_entity.id
_entity.type
_entity.pdbx_description
1 polymer ?
#
loop_
_entity_poly.entity_id
_entity_poly.type
_entity_poly.pdbx_seq_one_letter_code
_entity_poly.pdbx_strand_id
1 'polypeptide(L)'
;MAKEELIQFEGLVTEILPDARYRVQLDAGHEIVAYTAGKMKKNRIKTLAGDRVTIEMSPYDLEKGRLIFRHKDERPSGAAPRGAPPRGGQFRRR
;
A
#
# COMPACT_ATOMS: atom_id res chain seq x y z
N MET A 1 10.09 -15.03 26.58
CA MET A 1 8.87 -14.21 26.73
C MET A 1 8.05 -14.42 25.47
N ALA A 2 6.79 -14.84 25.62
CA ALA A 2 5.97 -15.36 24.53
C ALA A 2 5.92 -14.37 23.36
N LYS A 3 6.32 -14.84 22.18
CA LYS A 3 6.00 -14.18 20.91
C LYS A 3 4.50 -14.38 20.74
N GLU A 4 3.74 -13.40 21.19
CA GLU A 4 2.32 -13.35 20.87
C GLU A 4 2.25 -13.25 19.35
N GLU A 5 1.69 -14.28 18.71
CA GLU A 5 1.50 -14.30 17.26
C GLU A 5 0.51 -13.20 16.91
N LEU A 6 1.05 -12.07 16.46
CA LEU A 6 0.27 -10.98 15.87
C LEU A 6 -0.44 -11.54 14.65
N ILE A 7 -1.76 -11.37 14.61
CA ILE A 7 -2.57 -11.87 13.51
C ILE A 7 -2.60 -10.79 12.43
N GLN A 8 -2.37 -11.22 11.19
CA GLN A 8 -2.39 -10.36 10.02
C GLN A 8 -3.76 -10.41 9.36
N PHE A 9 -4.31 -9.24 9.06
CA PHE A 9 -5.56 -9.06 8.33
C PHE A 9 -5.37 -8.10 7.17
N GLU A 10 -6.19 -8.28 6.15
CA GLU A 10 -6.25 -7.39 4.99
C GLU A 10 -7.51 -6.53 5.05
N GLY A 11 -7.39 -5.33 4.49
CA GLY A 11 -8.50 -4.39 4.42
C GLY A 11 -8.24 -3.23 3.49
N LEU A 12 -9.24 -2.36 3.40
CA LEU A 12 -9.25 -1.15 2.58
C LEU A 12 -9.31 0.08 3.47
N VAL A 13 -8.44 1.06 3.19
CA VAL A 13 -8.49 2.34 3.91
C VAL A 13 -9.73 3.11 3.47
N THR A 14 -10.65 3.39 4.39
CA THR A 14 -11.86 4.16 4.10
C THR A 14 -11.58 5.66 4.24
N GLU A 15 -10.96 6.06 5.35
CA GLU A 15 -10.74 7.46 5.68
C GLU A 15 -9.38 7.70 6.35
N ILE A 16 -8.88 8.93 6.20
CA ILE A 16 -7.64 9.38 6.85
C ILE A 16 -8.03 10.33 7.97
N LEU A 17 -7.64 9.99 9.19
CA LEU A 17 -7.91 10.79 10.38
C LEU A 17 -6.75 11.76 10.66
N PRO A 18 -7.01 12.90 11.33
CA PRO A 18 -5.95 13.71 11.92
C PRO A 18 -5.10 12.84 12.86
N ASP A 19 -3.80 13.13 12.97
CA ASP A 19 -2.78 12.34 13.72
C ASP A 19 -2.20 11.10 13.02
N ALA A 20 -2.30 11.00 11.69
CA ALA A 20 -1.76 9.88 10.90
C ALA A 20 -2.32 8.51 11.34
N ARG A 21 -3.60 8.53 11.73
CA ARG A 21 -4.44 7.35 11.93
C ARG A 21 -5.27 7.13 10.68
N TYR A 22 -5.58 5.87 10.40
CA TYR A 22 -6.38 5.48 9.25
C TYR A 22 -7.56 4.66 9.72
N ARG A 23 -8.75 4.99 9.21
CA ARG A 23 -9.91 4.13 9.36
C ARG A 23 -9.82 3.08 8.26
N VAL A 24 -9.81 1.81 8.64
CA VAL A 24 -9.65 0.69 7.73
C VAL A 24 -10.81 -0.25 7.91
N GLN A 25 -11.47 -0.56 6.80
CA GLN A 25 -12.48 -1.60 6.74
C GLN A 25 -11.78 -2.92 6.42
N LEU A 26 -11.80 -3.84 7.37
CA LEU A 26 -11.29 -5.19 7.17
C LEU A 26 -12.20 -5.97 6.23
N ASP A 27 -11.64 -6.93 5.51
CA ASP A 27 -12.41 -7.85 4.67
C ASP A 27 -13.41 -8.69 5.50
N ALA A 28 -13.16 -8.82 6.81
CA ALA A 28 -14.09 -9.40 7.79
C ALA A 28 -15.30 -8.50 8.14
N GLY A 29 -15.45 -7.33 7.51
CA GLY A 29 -16.58 -6.42 7.69
C GLY A 29 -16.50 -5.48 8.91
N HIS A 30 -15.40 -5.51 9.67
CA HIS A 30 -15.20 -4.64 10.83
C HIS A 30 -14.38 -3.40 10.46
N GLU A 31 -14.78 -2.24 10.99
CA GLU A 31 -14.01 -1.01 10.88
C GLU A 31 -13.11 -0.83 12.10
N ILE A 32 -11.83 -0.61 11.84
CA ILE A 32 -10.81 -0.44 12.89
C ILE A 32 -10.00 0.82 12.68
N VAL A 33 -9.34 1.28 13.74
CA VAL A 33 -8.40 2.39 13.69
C VAL A 33 -6.98 1.84 13.65
N ALA A 34 -6.30 2.08 12.54
CA ALA A 34 -4.94 1.61 12.31
C ALA A 34 -3.90 2.72 12.43
N TYR A 35 -2.76 2.39 13.05
CA TYR A 35 -1.60 3.26 13.16
C TYR A 35 -0.51 2.84 12.18
N THR A 36 0.21 3.83 11.64
CA THR A 36 1.35 3.55 10.74
C THR A 36 2.47 2.82 11.49
N ALA A 37 2.93 1.67 11.00
CA ALA A 37 4.12 1.03 11.55
C ALA A 37 5.36 1.94 11.39
N GLY A 38 6.28 1.88 12.35
CA GLY A 38 7.51 2.67 12.30
C GLY A 38 8.34 2.40 11.03
N LYS A 39 8.32 1.17 10.53
CA LYS A 39 8.97 0.78 9.26
C LYS A 39 8.40 1.56 8.08
N MET A 40 7.08 1.74 7.99
CA MET A 40 6.46 2.51 6.92
C MET A 40 6.80 4.00 6.99
N LYS A 41 6.85 4.58 8.21
CA LYS A 41 7.32 5.96 8.41
C LYS A 41 8.76 6.12 7.94
N LYS A 42 9.65 5.19 8.29
CA LYS A 42 11.06 5.19 7.84
C LYS A 42 11.19 5.09 6.32
N ASN A 43 10.36 4.27 5.69
CA ASN A 43 10.32 4.09 4.24
C ASN A 43 9.51 5.18 3.51
N ARG A 44 9.02 6.21 4.22
CA ARG A 44 8.23 7.34 3.66
C ARG A 44 7.01 6.89 2.84
N ILE A 45 6.39 5.77 3.24
CA ILE A 45 5.21 5.25 2.57
C ILE A 45 4.01 6.11 3.00
N LYS A 46 3.38 6.76 2.02
CA LYS A 46 2.12 7.50 2.22
C LYS A 46 0.97 6.57 1.87
N THR A 47 -0.03 6.52 2.75
CA THR A 47 -1.26 5.77 2.52
C THR A 47 -2.38 6.75 2.25
N LEU A 48 -3.22 6.44 1.25
CA LEU A 48 -4.37 7.22 0.85
C LEU A 48 -5.66 6.43 1.11
N ALA A 49 -6.79 7.12 1.13
CA ALA A 49 -8.10 6.47 1.11
C ALA A 49 -8.26 5.67 -0.19
N GLY A 50 -8.78 4.44 -0.08
CA GLY A 50 -8.93 3.48 -1.16
C GLY A 50 -7.74 2.53 -1.36
N ASP A 51 -6.64 2.70 -0.64
CA ASP A 51 -5.50 1.76 -0.73
C ASP A 51 -5.81 0.43 -0.01
N ARG A 52 -5.42 -0.69 -0.64
CA ARG A 52 -5.33 -2.02 0.00
C ARG A 52 -4.16 -2.05 0.97
N VAL A 53 -4.39 -2.46 2.20
CA VAL A 53 -3.37 -2.49 3.26
C VAL A 53 -3.43 -3.77 4.08
N THR A 54 -2.28 -4.19 4.59
CA THR A 54 -2.16 -5.28 5.55
C THR A 54 -1.91 -4.72 6.94
N ILE A 55 -2.67 -5.23 7.91
CA ILE A 55 -2.69 -4.78 9.29
C ILE A 55 -2.34 -5.95 10.19
N GLU A 56 -1.43 -5.71 11.13
CA GLU A 56 -1.18 -6.62 12.25
C GLU A 56 -1.94 -6.14 13.48
N MET A 57 -2.66 -7.05 14.13
CA MET A 57 -3.37 -6.77 15.38
C MET A 57 -3.02 -7.80 16.43
N SER A 58 -3.06 -7.34 17.68
CA SER A 58 -2.88 -8.22 18.83
C SER A 58 -4.21 -8.92 19.12
N PRO A 59 -4.21 -10.20 19.51
CA PRO A 59 -5.43 -10.95 19.81
C PRO A 59 -6.24 -10.39 21.00
N TYR A 60 -5.68 -9.44 21.76
CA TYR A 60 -6.35 -8.78 22.89
C TYR A 60 -7.07 -7.48 22.53
N ASP A 61 -6.71 -6.85 21.40
CA ASP A 61 -7.31 -5.59 20.96
C ASP A 61 -7.55 -5.67 19.44
N LEU A 62 -8.79 -6.00 19.09
CA LEU A 62 -9.26 -6.10 17.71
C LEU A 62 -9.71 -4.74 17.14
N GLU A 63 -9.86 -3.71 17.98
CA GLU A 63 -10.28 -2.37 17.55
C GLU A 63 -9.10 -1.54 17.02
N LYS A 64 -7.88 -1.86 17.49
CA LYS A 64 -6.65 -1.16 17.11
C LYS A 64 -5.73 -2.06 16.30
N GLY A 65 -5.31 -1.54 15.15
CA GLY A 65 -4.40 -2.23 14.24
C GLY A 65 -3.09 -1.49 14.01
N ARG A 66 -2.08 -2.23 13.55
CA ARG A 66 -0.82 -1.68 13.06
C ARG A 66 -0.68 -1.92 11.56
N LEU A 67 -0.69 -0.85 10.79
CA LEU A 67 -0.54 -0.90 9.34
C LEU A 67 0.92 -1.20 8.99
N ILE A 68 1.18 -2.39 8.46
CA ILE A 68 2.53 -2.88 8.17
C ILE A 68 2.92 -2.78 6.71
N PHE A 69 1.94 -2.88 5.81
CA PHE A 69 2.16 -2.95 4.39
C PHE A 69 1.03 -2.26 3.62
N ARG A 70 1.41 -1.60 2.54
CA ARG A 70 0.48 -1.04 1.56
C ARG A 70 0.69 -1.82 0.26
N HIS A 71 -0.36 -2.47 -0.22
CA HIS A 71 -0.36 -3.10 -1.52
C HIS A 71 -0.44 -2.00 -2.59
N LYS A 72 0.59 -1.90 -3.42
CA LYS A 72 0.58 -0.98 -4.56
C LYS A 72 -0.13 -1.71 -5.69
N ASP A 73 -1.29 -1.22 -6.11
CA ASP A 73 -1.91 -1.67 -7.35
C ASP A 73 -0.87 -1.56 -8.46
N GLU A 74 -0.52 -2.71 -9.03
CA GLU A 74 0.43 -2.83 -10.12
C GLU A 74 -0.23 -2.32 -11.40
N ARG A 75 -0.53 -1.02 -11.45
CA ARG A 75 -0.48 -0.30 -12.71
C ARG A 75 0.99 0.03 -12.91
N PRO A 76 1.64 -0.49 -13.95
CA PRO A 76 3.05 -0.24 -14.20
C PRO A 76 3.18 1.25 -14.55
N SER A 77 3.48 2.07 -13.53
CA SER A 77 3.88 3.45 -13.73
C SER A 77 5.26 3.41 -14.37
N GLY A 78 5.31 3.47 -15.71
CA GLY A 78 6.46 4.02 -16.43
C GLY A 78 7.21 3.12 -17.42
N ALA A 79 6.69 1.97 -17.87
CA ALA A 79 7.24 1.35 -19.08
C ALA A 79 6.72 2.11 -20.30
N ALA A 80 7.34 3.25 -20.62
CA ALA A 80 7.21 3.84 -21.94
C ALA A 80 7.54 2.75 -22.97
N PRO A 81 6.70 2.51 -24.01
CA PRO A 81 7.13 1.65 -25.09
C PRO A 81 8.40 2.28 -25.64
N ARG A 82 9.48 1.50 -25.71
CA ARG A 82 10.65 1.85 -26.51
C ARG A 82 10.18 1.86 -27.98
N GLY A 83 9.53 2.96 -28.37
CA GLY A 83 9.17 3.26 -29.73
C GLY A 83 10.47 3.50 -30.49
N ALA A 84 10.98 2.44 -31.09
CA ALA A 84 12.06 2.49 -32.04
C ALA A 84 11.77 3.56 -33.10
N PRO A 85 12.73 4.41 -33.50
CA PRO A 85 12.57 5.14 -34.74
C PRO A 85 12.54 4.12 -35.88
N PRO A 86 11.57 4.19 -36.81
CA PRO A 86 11.54 3.28 -37.94
C PRO A 86 12.78 3.50 -38.79
N ARG A 87 13.45 2.39 -39.13
CA ARG A 87 14.38 2.35 -40.26
C ARG A 87 13.58 2.70 -41.51
N GLY A 88 13.72 3.95 -41.98
CA GLY A 88 13.24 4.40 -43.27
C GLY A 88 14.40 5.05 -44.01
N GLY A 89 15.04 4.26 -44.88
CA GLY A 89 16.15 4.74 -45.69
C GLY A 89 15.73 5.79 -46.71
N GLN A 90 16.72 6.55 -47.19
CA GLN A 90 16.72 7.04 -48.55
C GLN A 90 18.14 7.45 -48.95
N PHE A 91 18.67 6.67 -49.89
CA PHE A 91 19.56 7.11 -50.95
C PHE A 91 19.43 8.61 -51.22
N ARG A 92 20.54 9.34 -51.21
CA ARG A 92 20.87 10.27 -52.30
C ARG A 92 22.32 10.76 -52.20
N ARG A 93 23.11 10.27 -53.17
CA ARG A 93 24.02 11.02 -54.04
C ARG A 93 24.93 12.04 -53.35
N ARG A 94 26.24 11.81 -53.38
CA ARG A 94 27.09 12.28 -54.50
C ARG A 94 28.44 11.59 -54.48
#